data_AF-A0A653TCD4-F1
#
_entry.id   AF-A0A653TCD4-F1
#
_cell.length_a   1.000
_cell.length_b   1.000
_cell.length_c   1.000
_cell.angle_alpha   90.00
_cell.angle_beta   90.00
_cell.angle_gamma   90.00
#
_symmetry.space_group_name_H-M   'P 1'
#
loop_
_entity.id
_entity.type
_entity.pdbx_description
1 polymer ?
#
loop_
_entity_poly.entity_id
_entity_poly.type
_entity_poly.pdbx_seq_one_letter_code
_entity_poly.pdbx_strand_id
1 'polypeptide(L)'
;MSIDIEIGSGLSNEDAAHFAARTAVITTAMQRIQELHPAYSWVWTDEIRCRGCNASLDIPILASTNANADKAFQAHQSAELDALLAADAKADQAQTGLSAPGAFPAAA
;
A
#
# COMPACT_ATOMS: atom_id res chain seq x y z
N MET A 1 2.88 38.00 21.49
CA MET A 1 3.32 36.59 21.55
C MET A 1 3.60 36.16 20.13
N SER A 2 4.88 36.05 19.77
CA SER A 2 5.36 35.52 18.49
C SER A 2 5.71 34.06 18.71
N ILE A 3 5.20 33.17 17.86
CA ILE A 3 5.59 31.76 17.82
C ILE A 3 6.62 31.66 16.70
N ASP A 4 7.89 31.51 17.07
CA ASP A 4 8.96 31.15 16.15
C ASP A 4 8.82 29.66 15.82
N ILE A 5 8.49 29.36 14.57
CA ILE A 5 8.55 28.00 14.03
C ILE A 5 9.94 27.87 13.41
N GLU A 6 10.88 27.31 14.16
CA GLU A 6 12.16 26.90 13.59
C GLU A 6 11.91 25.79 12.57
N ILE A 7 11.79 26.16 11.29
CA ILE A 7 11.88 25.25 10.15
C ILE A 7 13.36 24.91 9.98
N GLY A 8 13.87 24.10 10.91
CA GLY A 8 15.30 23.87 11.10
C GLY A 8 15.64 22.42 11.42
N SER A 9 14.92 21.46 10.87
CA SER A 9 15.36 20.06 10.84
C SER A 9 15.71 19.73 9.39
N GLY A 10 16.95 20.02 9.01
CA GLY A 10 17.47 19.58 7.72
C GLY A 10 17.33 18.07 7.63
N LEU A 11 16.60 17.58 6.62
CA LEU A 11 16.48 16.16 6.33
C LEU A 11 17.89 15.57 6.28
N SER A 12 18.21 14.65 7.19
CA SER A 12 19.49 13.93 7.11
C SER A 12 19.51 13.17 5.78
N ASN A 13 20.70 12.99 5.19
CA ASN A 13 20.84 12.18 3.96
C ASN A 13 20.27 10.76 4.13
N GLU A 14 20.28 10.26 5.38
CA GLU A 14 19.68 8.99 5.78
C GLU A 14 18.14 9.02 5.76
N ASP A 15 17.52 10.12 6.19
CA ASP A 15 16.07 10.35 6.09
C ASP A 15 15.63 10.47 4.63
N ALA A 16 16.45 11.13 3.80
CA ALA A 16 16.20 11.25 2.36
C ALA A 16 16.30 9.90 1.65
N ALA A 17 17.31 9.09 1.96
CA ALA A 17 17.46 7.74 1.42
C ALA A 17 16.31 6.82 1.85
N HIS A 18 15.89 6.91 3.11
CA HIS A 18 14.77 6.13 3.63
C HIS A 18 13.43 6.57 3.02
N PHE A 19 13.20 7.87 2.81
CA PHE A 19 12.03 8.37 2.09
C PHE A 19 12.03 7.93 0.62
N ALA A 20 13.17 7.98 -0.05
CA ALA A 20 13.32 7.51 -1.43
C ALA A 20 13.04 6.01 -1.55
N ALA A 21 13.54 5.20 -0.60
CA ALA A 21 13.28 3.77 -0.54
C ALA A 21 11.78 3.47 -0.34
N ARG A 22 11.12 4.14 0.61
CA ARG A 22 9.66 3.98 0.83
C ARG A 22 8.84 4.42 -0.39
N THR A 23 9.23 5.52 -1.02
CA THR A 23 8.56 6.02 -2.23
C THR A 23 8.70 5.02 -3.38
N ALA A 24 9.88 4.40 -3.54
CA ALA A 24 10.08 3.35 -4.54
C ALA A 24 9.17 2.14 -4.27
N VAL A 25 9.08 1.67 -3.02
CA VAL A 25 8.19 0.55 -2.64
C VAL A 25 6.73 0.87 -2.97
N ILE A 26 6.25 2.05 -2.58
CA ILE A 26 4.86 2.47 -2.89
C ILE A 26 4.63 2.54 -4.39
N THR A 27 5.56 3.13 -5.14
CA THR A 27 5.44 3.26 -6.61
C THR A 27 5.41 1.90 -7.29
N THR A 28 6.29 0.97 -6.88
CA THR A 28 6.31 -0.40 -7.39
C THR A 28 5.03 -1.15 -7.03
N ALA A 29 4.52 -0.99 -5.81
CA ALA A 29 3.26 -1.60 -5.39
C ALA A 29 2.07 -1.07 -6.22
N MET A 30 2.02 0.24 -6.48
CA MET A 30 1.00 0.85 -7.35
C MET A 30 1.06 0.33 -8.78
N GLN A 31 2.26 0.20 -9.35
CA GLN A 31 2.44 -0.40 -10.69
C GLN A 31 1.94 -1.83 -10.72
N ARG A 32 2.30 -2.63 -9.71
CA ARG A 32 1.88 -4.02 -9.58
C ARG A 32 0.37 -4.16 -9.47
N ILE A 33 -0.30 -3.27 -8.73
CA ILE A 33 -1.77 -3.26 -8.66
C ILE A 33 -2.39 -2.93 -10.01
N GLN A 34 -1.85 -1.98 -10.78
CA GLN A 34 -2.34 -1.70 -12.13
C GLN A 34 -2.16 -2.88 -13.09
N GLU A 35 -1.07 -3.63 -12.97
CA GLU A 35 -0.83 -4.83 -13.77
C GLU A 35 -1.75 -5.99 -13.38
N LEU A 36 -1.91 -6.22 -12.07
CA LEU A 36 -2.73 -7.31 -11.55
C LEU A 36 -4.23 -7.02 -11.69
N HIS A 37 -4.65 -5.77 -11.53
CA HIS A 37 -6.05 -5.33 -11.58
C HIS A 37 -6.24 -4.28 -12.69
N PRO A 38 -6.12 -4.65 -13.98
CA PRO A 38 -6.03 -3.69 -15.07
C PRO A 38 -7.36 -3.07 -15.46
N ALA A 39 -8.47 -3.77 -15.24
CA ALA A 39 -9.81 -3.36 -15.64
C ALA A 39 -10.89 -4.11 -14.87
N TYR A 40 -12.13 -3.65 -15.01
CA TYR A 40 -13.33 -4.35 -14.59
C TYR A 40 -14.25 -4.70 -15.78
N SER A 41 -15.21 -5.57 -15.54
CA SER A 41 -16.30 -5.88 -16.47
C SER A 41 -17.64 -5.82 -15.75
N TRP A 42 -18.63 -5.25 -16.40
CA TRP A 42 -20.01 -5.29 -15.94
C TRP A 42 -20.58 -6.69 -16.03
N VAL A 43 -21.20 -7.15 -14.93
CA VAL A 43 -21.91 -8.43 -14.86
C VAL A 43 -23.41 -8.19 -14.78
N TRP A 44 -23.81 -7.27 -13.91
CA TRP A 44 -25.19 -6.80 -13.72
C TRP A 44 -25.21 -5.29 -13.51
N THR A 45 -26.40 -4.70 -13.48
CA THR A 45 -26.57 -3.26 -13.20
C THR A 45 -25.95 -2.84 -11.87
N ASP A 46 -25.86 -3.71 -10.90
CA ASP A 46 -25.35 -3.47 -9.56
C ASP A 46 -24.07 -4.24 -9.26
N GLU A 47 -23.44 -4.84 -10.27
CA GLU A 47 -22.24 -5.65 -10.06
C GLU A 47 -21.22 -5.47 -11.18
N ILE A 48 -20.01 -5.11 -10.79
CA ILE A 48 -18.82 -5.23 -11.64
C ILE A 48 -17.89 -6.30 -11.08
N ARG A 49 -17.09 -6.90 -11.95
CA ARG A 49 -16.03 -7.83 -11.57
C ARG A 49 -14.67 -7.32 -12.00
N CYS A 50 -13.70 -7.42 -11.09
CA CYS A 50 -12.31 -7.15 -11.43
C CYS A 50 -11.77 -8.23 -12.37
N ARG A 51 -11.14 -7.86 -13.49
CA ARG A 51 -10.55 -8.86 -14.42
C ARG A 51 -9.30 -9.55 -13.88
N GLY A 52 -8.67 -8.97 -12.86
CA GLY A 52 -7.46 -9.49 -12.24
C GLY A 52 -7.70 -10.64 -11.27
N CYS A 53 -8.52 -10.37 -10.26
CA CYS A 53 -8.81 -11.29 -9.16
C CYS A 53 -10.21 -11.90 -9.23
N ASN A 54 -11.04 -11.49 -10.20
CA ASN A 54 -12.41 -11.94 -10.37
C ASN A 54 -13.34 -11.63 -9.17
N ALA A 55 -12.90 -10.72 -8.28
CA ALA A 55 -13.70 -10.23 -7.16
C ALA A 55 -14.93 -9.49 -7.68
N SER A 56 -16.08 -9.79 -7.08
CA SER A 56 -17.34 -9.10 -7.30
C SER A 56 -17.39 -7.83 -6.45
N LEU A 57 -17.70 -6.72 -7.09
CA LEU A 57 -17.81 -5.40 -6.48
C LEU A 57 -19.23 -4.89 -6.71
N ASP A 58 -19.90 -4.62 -5.60
CA ASP A 58 -21.28 -4.16 -5.58
C ASP A 58 -21.36 -2.65 -5.88
N ILE A 59 -22.30 -2.26 -6.72
CA ILE A 59 -22.60 -0.88 -7.07
C ILE A 59 -24.03 -0.59 -6.63
N PRO A 60 -24.28 0.49 -5.86
CA PRO A 60 -25.62 0.80 -5.38
C PRO A 60 -26.66 0.83 -6.52
N ILE A 61 -27.77 0.08 -6.33
CA ILE A 61 -28.81 -0.25 -7.33
C ILE A 61 -29.52 0.95 -8.00
N LEU A 62 -29.32 2.18 -7.52
CA LEU A 62 -29.88 3.41 -8.12
C LEU A 62 -28.80 4.40 -8.59
N ALA A 63 -27.54 3.97 -8.53
CA ALA A 63 -26.37 4.75 -8.85
C ALA A 63 -25.47 4.02 -9.85
N SER A 64 -26.03 3.07 -10.61
CA SER A 64 -25.35 2.30 -11.66
C SER A 64 -24.91 3.19 -12.83
N THR A 65 -23.79 3.87 -12.61
CA THR A 65 -23.15 4.75 -13.58
C THR A 65 -21.68 4.35 -13.65
N ASN A 66 -21.04 4.58 -14.79
CA ASN A 66 -19.61 4.32 -14.95
C ASN A 66 -18.79 5.04 -13.86
N ALA A 67 -19.18 6.27 -13.47
CA ALA A 67 -18.50 7.00 -12.41
C ALA A 67 -18.52 6.29 -11.04
N ASN A 68 -19.59 5.58 -10.70
CA ASN A 68 -19.66 4.83 -9.44
C ASN A 68 -19.00 3.46 -9.56
N ALA A 69 -19.03 2.85 -10.74
CA ALA A 69 -18.22 1.66 -11.02
C ALA A 69 -16.72 1.94 -10.89
N ASP A 70 -16.26 3.07 -11.44
CA ASP A 70 -14.87 3.51 -11.35
C ASP A 70 -14.47 3.75 -9.89
N LYS A 71 -15.36 4.35 -9.08
CA LYS A 71 -15.11 4.52 -7.63
C LYS A 71 -15.04 3.20 -6.88
N ALA A 72 -15.96 2.27 -7.15
CA ALA A 72 -15.94 0.94 -6.53
C ALA A 72 -14.66 0.17 -6.92
N PHE A 73 -14.25 0.28 -8.18
CA PHE A 73 -13.02 -0.32 -8.67
C PHE A 73 -11.76 0.33 -8.07
N GLN A 74 -11.74 1.65 -7.92
CA GLN A 74 -10.63 2.35 -7.24
C GLN A 74 -10.55 1.96 -5.76
N ALA A 75 -11.67 1.85 -5.06
CA ALA A 75 -11.71 1.39 -3.68
C ALA A 75 -11.18 -0.05 -3.54
N HIS A 76 -11.49 -0.92 -4.51
CA HIS A 76 -10.91 -2.25 -4.61
C HIS A 76 -9.38 -2.20 -4.80
N GLN A 77 -8.89 -1.41 -5.76
CA GLN A 77 -7.46 -1.26 -6.01
C GLN A 77 -6.70 -0.69 -4.80
N SER A 78 -7.28 0.27 -4.07
CA SER A 78 -6.67 0.81 -2.86
C SER A 78 -6.60 -0.22 -1.73
N ALA A 79 -7.65 -1.03 -1.54
CA ALA A 79 -7.65 -2.07 -0.51
C ALA A 79 -6.58 -3.16 -0.79
N GLU A 80 -6.42 -3.55 -2.06
CA GLU A 80 -5.35 -4.46 -2.48
C GLU A 80 -3.96 -3.84 -2.33
N LEU A 81 -3.80 -2.55 -2.64
CA LEU A 81 -2.54 -1.82 -2.41
C LEU A 81 -2.18 -1.79 -0.92
N ASP A 82 -3.13 -1.47 -0.05
CA ASP A 82 -2.91 -1.44 1.40
C ASP A 82 -2.56 -2.84 1.92
N ALA A 83 -3.18 -3.89 1.39
CA ALA A 83 -2.86 -5.27 1.73
C ALA A 83 -1.44 -5.67 1.30
N LEU A 84 -1.00 -5.28 0.09
CA LEU A 84 0.37 -5.49 -0.39
C LEU A 84 1.38 -4.76 0.50
N LEU A 85 1.15 -3.46 0.74
CA LEU A 85 2.04 -2.65 1.58
C LEU A 85 2.12 -3.18 3.02
N ALA A 86 1.00 -3.66 3.58
CA ALA A 86 1.00 -4.30 4.90
C ALA A 86 1.77 -5.63 4.92
N ALA A 87 1.76 -6.39 3.83
CA ALA A 87 2.56 -7.61 3.70
C ALA A 87 4.06 -7.30 3.59
N ASP A 88 4.45 -6.30 2.80
CA ASP A 88 5.84 -5.82 2.69
C ASP A 88 6.35 -5.28 4.04
N ALA A 89 5.54 -4.49 4.75
CA ALA A 89 5.90 -3.98 6.08
C ALA A 89 6.11 -5.10 7.12
N LYS A 90 5.33 -6.19 7.04
CA LYS A 90 5.53 -7.38 7.89
C LYS A 90 6.81 -8.12 7.53
N ALA A 91 7.18 -8.19 6.24
CA ALA A 91 8.41 -8.82 5.80
C ALA A 91 9.66 -8.07 6.31
N ASP A 92 9.62 -6.74 6.34
CA ASP A 92 10.68 -5.88 6.88
C ASP A 92 10.86 -6.05 8.41
N GLN A 93 9.74 -6.21 9.14
CA GLN A 93 9.78 -6.51 10.58
C GLN A 93 10.30 -7.91 10.91
N ALA A 94 10.02 -8.91 10.05
CA ALA A 94 10.54 -10.27 10.25
C ALA A 94 12.07 -10.34 10.04
N GLN A 95 12.64 -9.47 9.20
CA GLN A 95 14.09 -9.40 8.98
C GLN A 95 14.83 -8.65 10.09
N THR A 96 14.19 -7.65 10.71
CA THR A 96 14.77 -6.90 11.85
C THR A 96 14.67 -7.66 13.19
N GLY A 97 13.88 -8.74 13.26
CA GLY A 97 13.82 -9.64 14.42
C GLY A 97 14.96 -10.66 14.55
N LEU A 98 15.84 -10.78 13.56
CA LEU A 98 16.96 -11.74 13.55
C LEU A 98 18.29 -11.08 13.93
N SER A 99 18.34 -10.41 15.08
CA SER A 99 19.59 -9.93 15.70
C SER A 99 19.42 -9.87 17.22
N ALA A 100 19.30 -11.03 17.85
CA ALA A 100 19.58 -11.16 19.29
C ALA A 100 21.11 -11.21 19.49
N PRO A 101 21.71 -10.32 20.28
CA PRO A 101 23.15 -10.30 20.48
C PRO A 101 23.60 -11.41 21.43
N GLY A 102 24.61 -12.16 20.99
CA GLY A 102 25.68 -12.69 21.85
C GLY A 102 25.30 -13.61 23.00
N ALA A 103 25.24 -14.91 22.72
CA ALA A 103 25.56 -15.92 23.72
C ALA A 103 27.05 -15.76 24.11
N PHE A 104 27.32 -15.26 25.32
CA PHE A 104 28.65 -15.31 25.92
C PHE A 104 28.99 -16.76 26.32
N PRO A 105 30.14 -17.32 25.91
CA PRO A 105 30.60 -18.58 26.47
C PRO A 105 31.21 -18.31 27.85
N ALA A 106 30.66 -18.95 28.89
CA ALA A 106 31.35 -19.10 30.16
C ALA A 106 32.49 -20.12 29.97
N ALA A 107 33.73 -19.64 30.05
CA ALA A 107 34.91 -20.48 30.13
C ALA A 107 34.99 -21.16 31.51
N ALA A 108 35.60 -22.35 31.48
CA ALA A 108 35.75 -23.34 32.55
C ALA A 108 36.52 -22.84 33.79
#